data_AF-A0A6N7M6G7-F1
#
_entry.id   AF-A0A6N7M6G7-F1
#
_cell.length_a   1.000
_cell.length_b   1.000
_cell.length_c   1.000
_cell.angle_alpha   90.00
_cell.angle_beta   90.00
_cell.angle_gamma   90.00
#
_symmetry.space_group_name_H-M   'P 1'
#
loop_
_entity.id
_entity.type
_entity.pdbx_description
1 polymer ?
#
loop_
_entity_poly.entity_id
_entity_poly.type
_entity_poly.pdbx_seq_one_letter_code
_entity_poly.pdbx_strand_id
1 'polypeptide(L)'
;MATLKELVKRPEVLTGGHRLCAGCGASIAVRQVLLGTADPVVVGCATGCVEVATTIYPYTAWNSPFIHNAFENVAATISGVETAYLALKKKGKIKKEIKFIAFGGDGGTYDIGLQSLSGALERGHNMVYVCYDNEAYMNCLSLSTLIATKDGLKRITEIKIDEEVYAFDMNMHQLVLKRCSGIFDNGIHDIYKLSTLHHSIKATSNHPFLVLKRKGRGRVNELVWKELKDISSGDEIVVSKQLVPGKSKKLDFNKVKKGNYKVNRINLALRDSSEGTTVLLDGGTAVLTVPKEEEYQNFLIENEYFAMEKVKEIRLIGKEPTLDLRVEDEHNFIANGIVVHNTGIQRSGATPCGASTTTQPAGKVKPGKEQFRKDLTSIVAAHHIPYAAQAGIFHWKDLVNKAEKAFKVDGPAFLNILAPCHRGWRYPMEKTLEIAKLAIDTGFWPLFEVENGVWKINIRPKQRKPIIEWIKSQGRYKHLLKEENKHIVEKIQKEVDDYWKYLEGMCKATQPQQ
;
A
#
# COMPACT_ATOMS: atom_id res chain seq x y z
N MET A 1 -27.39 -15.84 18.72
CA MET A 1 -26.59 -14.68 18.28
C MET A 1 -27.26 -13.43 18.81
N ALA A 2 -26.48 -12.43 19.22
CA ALA A 2 -27.01 -11.23 19.83
C ALA A 2 -27.82 -10.36 18.85
N THR A 3 -28.91 -9.79 19.33
CA THR A 3 -29.73 -8.78 18.64
C THR A 3 -29.02 -7.43 18.63
N LEU A 4 -29.40 -6.53 17.72
CA LEU A 4 -28.85 -5.16 17.71
C LEU A 4 -29.06 -4.45 19.06
N LYS A 5 -30.21 -4.67 19.72
CA LYS A 5 -30.53 -4.10 21.04
C LYS A 5 -29.58 -4.61 22.14
N GLU A 6 -29.04 -5.81 22.01
CA GLU A 6 -28.05 -6.35 22.95
C GLU A 6 -26.64 -5.87 22.61
N LEU A 7 -26.31 -5.79 21.32
CA LEU A 7 -24.99 -5.33 20.86
C LEU A 7 -24.69 -3.88 21.26
N VAL A 8 -25.68 -2.97 21.15
CA VAL A 8 -25.50 -1.56 21.55
C VAL A 8 -25.26 -1.36 23.04
N LYS A 9 -25.51 -2.38 23.87
CA LYS A 9 -25.22 -2.34 25.32
C LYS A 9 -23.79 -2.78 25.63
N ARG A 10 -23.07 -3.37 24.68
CA ARG A 10 -21.68 -3.79 24.90
C ARG A 10 -20.77 -2.54 24.91
N PRO A 11 -19.78 -2.48 25.81
CA PRO A 11 -18.85 -1.36 25.83
C PRO A 11 -18.05 -1.29 24.52
N GLU A 12 -17.81 -0.08 24.02
CA GLU A 12 -16.92 0.09 22.87
C GLU A 12 -15.46 -0.17 23.27
N VAL A 13 -14.84 -1.16 22.64
CA VAL A 13 -13.42 -1.47 22.82
C VAL A 13 -12.54 -0.51 22.02
N LEU A 14 -12.92 -0.20 20.78
CA LEU A 14 -12.33 0.89 19.98
C LEU A 14 -13.27 2.09 20.03
N THR A 15 -12.89 3.13 20.77
CA THR A 15 -13.70 4.32 21.02
C THR A 15 -13.53 5.36 19.90
N GLY A 16 -14.28 6.47 19.99
CA GLY A 16 -14.02 7.66 19.17
C GLY A 16 -12.72 8.37 19.55
N GLY A 17 -12.26 9.32 18.73
CA GLY A 17 -11.04 10.10 19.00
C GLY A 17 -9.76 9.58 18.33
N HIS A 18 -9.89 8.78 17.27
CA HIS A 18 -8.79 8.29 16.44
C HIS A 18 -8.70 9.05 15.09
N ARG A 19 -7.54 9.04 14.42
CA ARG A 19 -7.31 9.71 13.12
C ARG A 19 -7.56 8.84 11.88
N LEU A 20 -8.30 7.75 12.01
CA LEU A 20 -8.75 6.99 10.85
C LEU A 20 -9.58 7.90 9.93
N CYS A 21 -9.44 7.73 8.62
CA CYS A 21 -10.13 8.57 7.66
C CYS A 21 -11.65 8.52 7.88
N ALA A 22 -12.35 9.61 7.58
CA ALA A 22 -13.80 9.60 7.58
C ALA A 22 -14.33 8.52 6.62
N GLY A 23 -15.30 7.72 7.06
CA GLY A 23 -15.80 6.57 6.30
C GLY A 23 -14.79 5.42 6.13
N CYS A 24 -13.75 5.32 6.97
CA CYS A 24 -12.77 4.22 6.90
C CYS A 24 -13.43 2.85 7.07
N GLY A 25 -13.23 1.93 6.11
CA GLY A 25 -13.73 0.56 6.21
C GLY A 25 -13.11 -0.24 7.35
N ALA A 26 -11.83 0.03 7.69
CA ALA A 26 -11.12 -0.71 8.73
C ALA A 26 -11.66 -0.41 10.14
N SER A 27 -12.03 0.85 10.44
CA SER A 27 -12.65 1.17 11.74
C SER A 27 -13.98 0.45 11.92
N ILE A 28 -14.78 0.37 10.84
CA ILE A 28 -16.07 -0.33 10.83
C ILE A 28 -15.85 -1.83 11.06
N ALA A 29 -14.90 -2.44 10.36
CA ALA A 29 -14.55 -3.85 10.51
C ALA A 29 -14.12 -4.18 11.95
N VAL A 30 -13.18 -3.41 12.50
CA VAL A 30 -12.65 -3.62 13.86
C VAL A 30 -13.76 -3.49 14.91
N ARG A 31 -14.58 -2.42 14.84
CA ARG A 31 -15.71 -2.25 15.76
C ARG A 31 -16.71 -3.40 15.67
N GLN A 32 -17.10 -3.82 14.46
CA GLN A 32 -18.04 -4.92 14.27
C GLN A 32 -17.49 -6.27 14.77
N VAL A 33 -16.19 -6.53 14.63
CA VAL A 33 -15.58 -7.75 15.21
C VAL A 33 -15.59 -7.71 16.73
N LEU A 34 -15.22 -6.58 17.35
CA LEU A 34 -15.14 -6.47 18.81
C LEU A 34 -16.52 -6.57 19.46
N LEU A 35 -17.60 -6.24 18.74
CA LEU A 35 -18.96 -6.56 19.14
C LEU A 35 -19.23 -8.06 19.26
N GLY A 36 -18.37 -8.94 18.76
CA GLY A 36 -18.49 -10.39 18.83
C GLY A 36 -18.24 -11.00 20.22
N THR A 37 -17.68 -10.24 21.16
CA THR A 37 -17.49 -10.69 22.55
C THR A 37 -17.93 -9.65 23.56
N ALA A 38 -18.37 -10.10 24.74
CA ALA A 38 -18.58 -9.24 25.92
C ALA A 38 -17.48 -9.46 26.97
N ASP A 39 -16.63 -10.46 26.77
CA ASP A 39 -15.53 -10.78 27.67
C ASP A 39 -14.41 -9.72 27.55
N PRO A 40 -13.62 -9.50 28.62
CA PRO A 40 -12.40 -8.72 28.52
C PRO A 40 -11.49 -9.27 27.41
N VAL A 41 -11.03 -8.39 26.54
CA VAL A 41 -10.17 -8.74 25.41
C VAL A 41 -8.83 -8.03 25.54
N VAL A 42 -7.74 -8.72 25.18
CA VAL A 42 -6.41 -8.12 24.96
C VAL A 42 -6.19 -8.01 23.45
N VAL A 43 -5.85 -6.81 23.01
CA VAL A 43 -5.72 -6.47 21.59
C VAL A 43 -4.26 -6.34 21.20
N GLY A 44 -3.83 -7.11 20.19
CA GLY A 44 -2.58 -6.87 19.47
C GLY A 44 -2.87 -6.25 18.12
N CYS A 45 -2.07 -5.30 17.68
CA CYS A 45 -2.15 -4.77 16.32
C CYS A 45 -0.77 -4.73 15.67
N ALA A 46 -0.67 -5.31 14.47
CA ALA A 46 0.48 -5.10 13.61
C ALA A 46 0.53 -3.63 13.19
N THR A 47 1.75 -3.10 13.01
CA THR A 47 1.97 -1.80 12.38
C THR A 47 1.15 -1.68 11.08
N GLY A 48 0.38 -0.61 10.95
CA GLY A 48 -0.53 -0.39 9.83
C GLY A 48 -1.56 0.68 10.15
N CYS A 49 -2.50 0.95 9.25
CA CYS A 49 -3.43 2.08 9.42
C CYS A 49 -4.21 2.03 10.73
N VAL A 50 -4.71 0.86 11.14
CA VAL A 50 -5.50 0.73 12.38
C VAL A 50 -4.64 1.07 13.59
N GLU A 51 -3.44 0.53 13.71
CA GLU A 51 -2.55 0.85 14.83
C GLU A 51 -2.20 2.34 14.81
N VAL A 52 -1.53 2.80 13.75
CA VAL A 52 -1.02 4.17 13.60
C VAL A 52 -2.07 5.23 13.91
N ALA A 53 -3.29 5.05 13.42
CA ALA A 53 -4.33 6.06 13.55
C ALA A 53 -5.08 6.00 14.89
N THR A 54 -4.95 4.91 15.65
CA THR A 54 -5.67 4.71 16.92
C THR A 54 -4.79 4.84 18.16
N THR A 55 -3.46 4.84 18.02
CA THR A 55 -2.49 4.94 19.14
C THR A 55 -1.49 6.07 18.99
N ILE A 56 -1.97 7.26 18.62
CA ILE A 56 -1.13 8.45 18.49
C ILE A 56 -0.72 8.94 19.87
N TYR A 57 0.57 8.82 20.19
CA TYR A 57 1.12 9.28 21.45
C TYR A 57 0.75 10.73 21.79
N PRO A 58 0.37 11.04 23.05
CA PRO A 58 0.27 10.14 24.20
C PRO A 58 -1.09 9.42 24.35
N TYR A 59 -1.95 9.49 23.34
CA TYR A 59 -3.33 9.03 23.40
C TYR A 59 -3.53 7.64 22.79
N THR A 60 -4.59 6.96 23.23
CA THR A 60 -5.08 5.72 22.65
C THR A 60 -6.59 5.75 22.55
N ALA A 61 -7.13 5.25 21.44
CA ALA A 61 -8.56 5.04 21.25
C ALA A 61 -9.00 3.63 21.72
N TRP A 62 -8.10 2.86 22.32
CA TRP A 62 -8.39 1.52 22.83
C TRP A 62 -8.79 1.58 24.30
N ASN A 63 -10.02 1.19 24.59
CA ASN A 63 -10.55 0.98 25.94
C ASN A 63 -10.35 -0.48 26.39
N SER A 64 -9.15 -1.00 26.14
CA SER A 64 -8.73 -2.38 26.41
C SER A 64 -7.20 -2.41 26.45
N PRO A 65 -6.58 -3.38 27.16
CA PRO A 65 -5.15 -3.62 27.05
C PRO A 65 -4.74 -3.80 25.59
N PHE A 66 -3.89 -2.90 25.12
CA PHE A 66 -3.45 -2.83 23.72
C PHE A 66 -1.95 -3.01 23.63
N ILE A 67 -1.51 -3.79 22.64
CA ILE A 67 -0.11 -4.05 22.34
C ILE A 67 0.14 -3.68 20.87
N HIS A 68 0.91 -2.61 20.66
CA HIS A 68 1.56 -2.39 19.37
C HIS A 68 2.65 -3.44 19.19
N ASN A 69 2.75 -3.97 17.98
CA ASN A 69 3.80 -4.89 17.62
C ASN A 69 4.33 -4.60 16.20
N ALA A 70 5.53 -5.08 15.88
CA ALA A 70 6.10 -4.94 14.55
C ALA A 70 5.20 -5.55 13.47
N PHE A 71 5.44 -5.14 12.23
CA PHE A 71 4.52 -5.36 11.11
C PHE A 71 4.32 -6.85 10.79
N GLU A 72 5.35 -7.65 11.04
CA GLU A 72 5.48 -9.04 10.61
C GLU A 72 5.03 -10.08 11.64
N ASN A 73 4.83 -9.72 12.92
CA ASN A 73 4.79 -10.72 13.99
C ASN A 73 3.66 -10.58 15.03
N VAL A 74 2.58 -9.83 14.75
CA VAL A 74 1.49 -9.65 15.74
C VAL A 74 0.85 -10.97 16.19
N ALA A 75 0.75 -11.96 15.30
CA ALA A 75 0.23 -13.29 15.64
C ALA A 75 1.13 -14.01 16.66
N ALA A 76 2.46 -13.92 16.50
CA ALA A 76 3.41 -14.51 17.44
C ALA A 76 3.40 -13.77 18.78
N THR A 77 3.25 -12.44 18.78
CA THR A 77 3.14 -11.64 19.99
C THR A 77 1.90 -12.02 20.80
N ILE A 78 0.73 -12.13 20.15
CA ILE A 78 -0.50 -12.54 20.84
C ILE A 78 -0.46 -14.00 21.29
N SER A 79 0.19 -14.90 20.53
CA SER A 79 0.48 -16.27 20.97
C SER A 79 1.25 -16.28 22.31
N GLY A 80 2.27 -15.44 22.45
CA GLY A 80 3.04 -15.32 23.69
C GLY A 80 2.23 -14.77 24.86
N VAL A 81 1.36 -13.79 24.60
CA VAL A 81 0.46 -13.21 25.61
C VAL A 81 -0.55 -14.26 26.11
N GLU A 82 -1.14 -15.02 25.19
CA GLU A 82 -2.07 -16.12 25.51
C GLU A 82 -1.36 -17.21 26.34
N THR A 83 -0.15 -17.60 25.95
CA THR A 83 0.66 -18.58 26.70
C THR A 83 0.99 -18.08 28.11
N ALA A 84 1.35 -16.80 28.25
CA ALA A 84 1.61 -16.18 29.55
C ALA A 84 0.34 -16.16 30.42
N TYR A 85 -0.82 -15.85 29.83
CA TYR A 85 -2.11 -15.91 30.51
C TYR A 85 -2.41 -17.32 31.02
N LEU A 86 -2.26 -18.36 30.20
CA LEU A 86 -2.47 -19.75 30.62
C LEU A 86 -1.56 -20.13 31.79
N ALA A 87 -0.27 -19.76 31.73
CA ALA A 87 0.68 -20.03 32.81
C ALA A 87 0.28 -19.32 34.11
N LEU A 88 -0.20 -18.08 34.04
CA LEU A 88 -0.66 -17.31 35.20
C LEU A 88 -2.00 -17.83 35.75
N LYS A 89 -2.91 -18.26 34.89
CA LYS A 89 -4.19 -18.88 35.25
C LYS A 89 -3.98 -20.20 35.96
N LYS A 90 -3.09 -21.07 35.44
CA LYS A 90 -2.69 -22.34 36.09
C LYS A 90 -2.09 -22.13 37.49
N LYS A 91 -1.37 -21.01 37.70
CA LYS A 91 -0.82 -20.61 39.00
C LYS A 91 -1.85 -19.92 39.92
N GLY A 92 -3.11 -19.80 39.51
CA GLY A 92 -4.16 -19.11 40.26
C GLY A 92 -4.00 -17.58 40.37
N LYS A 93 -3.06 -16.97 39.61
CA LYS A 93 -2.78 -15.53 39.65
C LYS A 93 -3.79 -14.70 38.85
N ILE A 94 -4.42 -15.30 37.83
CA ILE A 94 -5.51 -14.69 37.07
C ILE A 94 -6.72 -15.62 37.17
N LYS A 95 -7.86 -15.09 37.66
CA LYS A 95 -9.12 -15.82 37.79
C LYS A 95 -10.15 -15.45 36.72
N LYS A 96 -9.90 -14.38 35.96
CA LYS A 96 -10.82 -13.88 34.93
C LYS A 96 -10.63 -14.66 33.62
N GLU A 97 -11.72 -14.89 32.92
CA GLU A 97 -11.68 -15.29 31.50
C GLU A 97 -11.30 -14.08 30.66
N ILE A 98 -10.32 -14.27 29.77
CA ILE A 98 -9.79 -13.21 28.91
C ILE A 98 -9.70 -13.76 27.49
N LYS A 99 -10.10 -12.96 26.51
CA LYS A 99 -10.00 -13.27 25.08
C LYS A 99 -8.80 -12.56 24.46
N PHE A 100 -8.24 -13.14 23.42
CA PHE A 100 -7.07 -12.60 22.72
C PHE A 100 -7.41 -12.36 21.26
N ILE A 101 -7.07 -11.17 20.76
CA ILE A 101 -7.29 -10.82 19.36
C ILE A 101 -6.08 -10.12 18.77
N ALA A 102 -5.75 -10.46 17.52
CA ALA A 102 -4.73 -9.79 16.71
C ALA A 102 -5.38 -9.14 15.49
N PHE A 103 -5.03 -7.89 15.20
CA PHE A 103 -5.42 -7.19 13.98
C PHE A 103 -4.21 -6.96 13.07
N GLY A 104 -4.37 -7.26 11.78
CA GLY A 104 -3.42 -6.94 10.72
C GLY A 104 -4.13 -6.37 9.50
N GLY A 105 -3.48 -5.42 8.81
CA GLY A 105 -3.89 -5.07 7.45
C GLY A 105 -3.49 -6.18 6.48
N ASP A 106 -3.91 -6.09 5.22
CA ASP A 106 -3.56 -7.09 4.22
C ASP A 106 -2.05 -7.23 4.03
N GLY A 107 -1.28 -6.14 4.02
CA GLY A 107 0.18 -6.22 3.94
C GLY A 107 0.84 -6.97 5.11
N GLY A 108 0.27 -6.83 6.32
CA GLY A 108 0.72 -7.52 7.55
C GLY A 108 0.18 -8.94 7.69
N THR A 109 -0.67 -9.39 6.76
CA THR A 109 -1.31 -10.71 6.85
C THR A 109 -1.05 -11.57 5.61
N TYR A 110 -1.28 -11.04 4.41
CA TYR A 110 -1.11 -11.73 3.14
C TYR A 110 0.37 -11.89 2.77
N ASP A 111 1.23 -11.01 3.25
CA ASP A 111 2.63 -10.92 2.84
C ASP A 111 3.56 -11.09 4.05
N ILE A 112 4.01 -10.01 4.70
CA ILE A 112 5.14 -10.06 5.65
C ILE A 112 4.81 -10.83 6.93
N GLY A 113 3.56 -10.76 7.41
CA GLY A 113 3.13 -11.47 8.61
C GLY A 113 2.51 -12.85 8.37
N LEU A 114 2.50 -13.34 7.13
CA LEU A 114 1.93 -14.66 6.82
C LEU A 114 2.63 -15.78 7.60
N GLN A 115 3.95 -15.73 7.73
CA GLN A 115 4.72 -16.74 8.46
C GLN A 115 4.37 -16.77 9.95
N SER A 116 4.23 -15.60 10.58
CA SER A 116 3.90 -15.54 12.01
C SER A 116 2.46 -16.00 12.26
N LEU A 117 1.53 -15.64 11.37
CA LEU A 117 0.15 -16.15 11.38
C LEU A 117 0.15 -17.67 11.26
N SER A 118 0.74 -18.21 10.19
CA SER A 118 0.84 -19.64 9.92
C SER A 118 1.37 -20.42 11.13
N GLY A 119 2.45 -19.95 11.77
CA GLY A 119 3.00 -20.59 12.96
C GLY A 119 2.06 -20.52 14.17
N ALA A 120 1.33 -19.42 14.37
CA ALA A 120 0.38 -19.31 15.47
C ALA A 120 -0.83 -20.25 15.29
N LEU A 121 -1.29 -20.43 14.05
CA LEU A 121 -2.36 -21.36 13.70
C LEU A 121 -1.93 -22.81 13.92
N GLU A 122 -0.72 -23.17 13.46
CA GLU A 122 -0.17 -24.53 13.63
C GLU A 122 -0.01 -24.93 15.10
N ARG A 123 0.43 -24.01 15.96
CA ARG A 123 0.54 -24.25 17.40
C ARG A 123 -0.80 -24.31 18.14
N GLY A 124 -1.92 -24.01 17.48
CA GLY A 124 -3.24 -24.10 18.08
C GLY A 124 -3.55 -23.04 19.16
N HIS A 125 -2.93 -21.87 19.11
CA HIS A 125 -3.17 -20.81 20.11
C HIS A 125 -4.64 -20.36 20.11
N ASN A 126 -5.26 -20.24 21.30
CA ASN A 126 -6.64 -19.78 21.44
C ASN A 126 -6.74 -18.26 21.30
N MET A 127 -6.79 -17.80 20.04
CA MET A 127 -6.87 -16.38 19.68
C MET A 127 -7.69 -16.18 18.40
N VAL A 128 -8.28 -15.00 18.26
CA VAL A 128 -8.86 -14.55 17.00
C VAL A 128 -7.83 -13.71 16.24
N TYR A 129 -7.54 -14.05 14.99
CA TYR A 129 -6.77 -13.18 14.09
C TYR A 129 -7.70 -12.56 13.06
N VAL A 130 -7.58 -11.24 12.87
CA VAL A 130 -8.39 -10.48 11.93
C VAL A 130 -7.50 -9.78 10.91
N CYS A 131 -7.73 -10.09 9.64
CA CYS A 131 -7.26 -9.27 8.53
C CYS A 131 -8.33 -8.24 8.17
N TYR A 132 -8.05 -6.95 8.35
CA TYR A 132 -8.83 -5.89 7.70
C TYR A 132 -8.23 -5.64 6.31
N ASP A 133 -8.86 -6.21 5.29
CA ASP A 133 -8.34 -6.21 3.93
C ASP A 133 -8.74 -4.95 3.18
N ASN A 134 -7.80 -4.02 3.03
CA ASN A 134 -7.99 -2.81 2.24
C ASN A 134 -7.22 -2.87 0.90
N GLU A 135 -6.69 -4.04 0.57
CA GLU A 135 -6.09 -4.45 -0.70
C GLU A 135 -4.85 -3.66 -1.17
N ALA A 136 -4.17 -2.91 -0.30
CA ALA A 136 -2.86 -2.30 -0.59
C ALA A 136 -2.16 -1.78 0.69
N TYR A 137 -0.84 -1.56 0.64
CA TYR A 137 -0.11 -0.88 1.74
C TYR A 137 -0.31 0.63 1.67
N MET A 138 -0.40 1.34 2.81
CA MET A 138 -0.86 2.76 2.83
C MET A 138 0.03 3.81 3.58
N ASN A 139 1.27 3.54 4.06
CA ASN A 139 2.05 4.40 5.02
C ASN A 139 3.46 4.96 4.58
N CYS A 140 4.02 6.06 5.20
CA CYS A 140 4.90 7.11 4.57
C CYS A 140 6.11 7.82 5.36
N LEU A 141 6.54 9.09 5.03
CA LEU A 141 7.81 9.89 5.33
C LEU A 141 7.89 10.75 6.64
N SER A 142 9.05 11.11 7.25
CA SER A 142 9.12 11.95 8.52
C SER A 142 8.57 13.40 8.43
N LEU A 143 8.00 13.93 9.54
CA LEU A 143 7.48 15.32 9.68
C LEU A 143 8.53 16.42 9.43
N SER A 144 9.81 16.14 9.62
CA SER A 144 10.88 17.14 9.51
C SER A 144 11.29 17.43 8.07
N THR A 145 10.73 16.69 7.12
CA THR A 145 11.00 16.78 5.69
C THR A 145 10.62 18.16 5.14
N LEU A 146 11.52 18.76 4.35
CA LEU A 146 11.34 19.99 3.60
C LEU A 146 10.93 19.66 2.16
N ILE A 147 9.78 20.16 1.75
CA ILE A 147 9.21 19.98 0.42
C ILE A 147 9.53 21.21 -0.41
N ALA A 148 10.02 20.98 -1.62
CA ALA A 148 10.27 22.06 -2.56
C ALA A 148 8.96 22.56 -3.17
N THR A 149 8.63 23.83 -2.93
CA THR A 149 7.44 24.50 -3.47
C THR A 149 7.83 25.67 -4.36
N LYS A 150 6.89 26.21 -5.13
CA LYS A 150 7.13 27.45 -5.91
C LYS A 150 7.60 28.62 -5.05
N ASP A 151 7.20 28.64 -3.77
CA ASP A 151 7.51 29.72 -2.82
C ASP A 151 8.81 29.46 -2.03
N GLY A 152 9.50 28.34 -2.32
CA GLY A 152 10.68 27.88 -1.60
C GLY A 152 10.46 26.59 -0.82
N LEU A 153 11.42 26.23 0.04
CA LEU A 153 11.31 25.03 0.87
C LEU A 153 10.35 25.28 2.03
N LYS A 154 9.31 24.45 2.15
CA LYS A 154 8.37 24.44 3.28
C LYS A 154 8.45 23.12 4.01
N ARG A 155 8.18 23.07 5.31
CA ARG A 155 8.06 21.77 5.99
C ARG A 155 6.87 21.00 5.41
N ILE A 156 6.95 19.67 5.37
CA ILE A 156 5.84 18.83 4.92
C ILE A 156 4.55 19.07 5.72
N THR A 157 4.69 19.50 6.98
CA THR A 157 3.59 19.94 7.86
C THR A 157 2.93 21.25 7.44
N GLU A 158 3.58 22.07 6.62
CA GLU A 158 3.13 23.41 6.20
C GLU A 158 2.50 23.41 4.81
N ILE A 159 2.68 22.34 4.04
CA ILE A 159 2.08 22.18 2.71
C ILE A 159 0.55 22.13 2.84
N LYS A 160 -0.14 22.72 1.87
CA LYS A 160 -1.60 22.67 1.77
C LYS A 160 -2.06 21.92 0.51
N ILE A 161 -3.28 21.39 0.54
CA ILE A 161 -3.93 20.87 -0.67
C ILE A 161 -4.07 22.02 -1.66
N ASP A 162 -3.93 21.71 -2.94
CA ASP A 162 -3.86 22.63 -4.08
C ASP A 162 -2.58 23.47 -4.17
N GLU A 163 -1.66 23.33 -3.22
CA GLU A 163 -0.37 24.01 -3.28
C GLU A 163 0.55 23.37 -4.32
N GLU A 164 1.31 24.20 -5.01
CA GLU A 164 2.21 23.77 -6.08
C GLU A 164 3.59 23.36 -5.52
N VAL A 165 3.93 22.09 -5.70
CA VAL A 165 5.19 21.46 -5.29
C VAL A 165 5.99 21.03 -6.52
N TYR A 166 7.31 21.00 -6.40
CA TYR A 166 8.16 20.52 -7.48
C TYR A 166 8.24 19.00 -7.52
N ALA A 167 8.19 18.45 -8.73
CA ALA A 167 8.34 17.05 -9.06
C ALA A 167 9.37 16.84 -10.19
N PHE A 168 9.79 15.60 -10.38
CA PHE A 168 10.66 15.16 -11.47
C PHE A 168 9.82 14.50 -12.58
N ASP A 169 9.86 15.05 -13.79
CA ASP A 169 9.27 14.40 -14.96
C ASP A 169 10.23 13.29 -15.45
N MET A 170 9.80 12.03 -15.35
CA MET A 170 10.59 10.86 -15.74
C MET A 170 10.83 10.72 -17.25
N ASN A 171 10.03 11.38 -18.10
CA ASN A 171 10.18 11.31 -19.55
C ASN A 171 11.06 12.44 -20.07
N MET A 172 10.86 13.64 -19.54
CA MET A 172 11.60 14.83 -19.95
C MET A 172 12.88 15.04 -19.15
N HIS A 173 13.02 14.36 -18.00
CA HIS A 173 14.07 14.55 -17.01
C HIS A 173 14.17 16.00 -16.53
N GLN A 174 13.03 16.69 -16.38
CA GLN A 174 12.95 18.10 -16.00
C GLN A 174 12.21 18.31 -14.68
N LEU A 175 12.44 19.48 -14.08
CA LEU A 175 11.73 19.92 -12.90
C LEU A 175 10.39 20.48 -13.35
N VAL A 176 9.30 19.93 -12.84
CA VAL A 176 7.94 20.38 -13.15
C VAL A 176 7.22 20.81 -11.89
N LEU A 177 6.29 21.75 -12.02
CA LEU A 177 5.46 22.23 -10.93
C LEU A 177 4.11 21.53 -10.99
N LYS A 178 3.71 20.93 -9.87
CA LYS A 178 2.51 20.10 -9.79
C LYS A 178 1.75 20.34 -8.53
N ARG A 179 0.45 20.13 -8.62
CA ARG A 179 -0.46 20.39 -7.52
C ARG A 179 -0.41 19.27 -6.49
N CYS A 180 -0.29 19.64 -5.22
CA CYS A 180 -0.49 18.74 -4.10
C CYS A 180 -1.98 18.43 -3.97
N SER A 181 -2.38 17.25 -4.41
CA SER A 181 -3.78 16.78 -4.36
C SER A 181 -4.16 16.13 -3.01
N GLY A 182 -3.21 15.98 -2.08
CA GLY A 182 -3.49 15.42 -0.77
C GLY A 182 -2.29 15.38 0.16
N ILE A 183 -2.54 15.53 1.45
CA ILE A 183 -1.57 15.40 2.55
C ILE A 183 -2.06 14.30 3.48
N PHE A 184 -1.16 13.45 3.97
CA PHE A 184 -1.50 12.24 4.71
C PHE A 184 -0.64 12.16 5.96
N ASP A 185 -1.24 12.13 7.14
CA ASP A 185 -0.54 11.82 8.40
C ASP A 185 -0.45 10.30 8.57
N ASN A 186 0.76 9.80 8.75
CA ASN A 186 1.12 8.38 8.81
C ASN A 186 1.71 8.00 10.18
N GLY A 187 1.64 8.88 11.18
CA GLY A 187 2.04 8.60 12.56
C GLY A 187 3.49 8.16 12.72
N ILE A 188 3.82 7.54 13.86
CA ILE A 188 5.21 7.35 14.30
C ILE A 188 5.80 6.06 13.73
N HIS A 189 6.89 6.18 12.98
CA HIS A 189 7.60 5.04 12.39
C HIS A 189 9.09 5.08 12.72
N ASP A 190 9.78 3.93 12.56
CA ASP A 190 11.24 3.87 12.55
C ASP A 190 11.79 4.65 11.36
N ILE A 191 12.56 5.68 11.66
CA ILE A 191 13.12 6.61 10.70
C ILE A 191 14.59 6.32 10.52
N TYR A 192 14.98 6.21 9.26
CA TYR A 192 16.34 6.12 8.82
C TYR A 192 16.74 7.45 8.19
N LYS A 193 17.92 7.94 8.57
CA LYS A 193 18.54 9.07 7.90
C LYS A 193 19.40 8.53 6.77
N LEU A 194 19.03 8.84 5.53
CA LEU A 194 19.88 8.71 4.36
C LEU A 194 20.70 10.00 4.24
N SER A 195 22.03 9.87 4.17
CA SER A 195 22.94 11.00 3.91
C SER A 195 23.71 10.76 2.62
N THR A 196 23.81 11.80 1.80
CA THR A 196 24.67 11.88 0.61
C THR A 196 25.78 12.90 0.86
N LEU A 197 26.45 13.39 -0.19
CA LEU A 197 27.48 14.42 -0.04
C LEU A 197 26.90 15.76 0.38
N HIS A 198 25.76 16.17 -0.19
CA HIS A 198 25.16 17.48 0.06
C HIS A 198 23.73 17.40 0.60
N HIS A 199 23.05 16.25 0.48
CA HIS A 199 21.66 16.09 0.90
C HIS A 199 21.51 15.06 2.00
N SER A 200 20.49 15.23 2.84
CA SER A 200 20.06 14.18 3.75
C SER A 200 18.57 14.23 3.97
N ILE A 201 17.95 13.06 4.11
CA ILE A 201 16.51 12.92 4.33
C ILE A 201 16.24 11.82 5.35
N LYS A 202 15.17 12.04 6.10
CA LYS A 202 14.65 11.15 7.12
C LYS A 202 13.41 10.45 6.57
N ALA A 203 13.46 9.14 6.41
CA ALA A 203 12.37 8.38 5.81
C ALA A 203 12.25 6.98 6.44
N THR A 204 11.09 6.35 6.24
CA THR A 204 10.85 4.96 6.62
C THR A 204 11.61 4.00 5.69
N SER A 205 11.90 2.79 6.17
CA SER A 205 12.69 1.79 5.43
C SER A 205 12.07 1.38 4.08
N ASN A 206 10.75 1.46 3.95
CA ASN A 206 10.00 1.13 2.74
C ASN A 206 9.78 2.33 1.81
N HIS A 207 10.31 3.51 2.14
CA HIS A 207 10.14 4.69 1.32
C HIS A 207 11.04 4.64 0.09
N PRO A 208 10.51 4.76 -1.14
CA PRO A 208 11.30 4.60 -2.35
C PRO A 208 11.97 5.91 -2.84
N PHE A 209 13.21 5.77 -3.28
CA PHE A 209 14.03 6.83 -3.87
C PHE A 209 14.37 6.49 -5.31
N LEU A 210 14.54 7.53 -6.14
CA LEU A 210 14.95 7.36 -7.52
C LEU A 210 16.46 7.14 -7.58
N VAL A 211 16.89 5.99 -8.10
CA VAL A 211 18.28 5.53 -8.12
C VAL A 211 18.74 5.29 -9.55
N LEU A 212 19.97 5.69 -9.88
CA LEU A 212 20.63 5.35 -11.13
C LEU A 212 21.22 3.95 -11.05
N LYS A 213 20.67 3.02 -11.83
CA LYS A 213 21.24 1.70 -12.05
C LYS A 213 22.17 1.74 -13.25
N ARG A 214 23.49 1.69 -12.99
CA ARG A 214 24.49 1.56 -14.05
C ARG A 214 24.50 0.14 -14.59
N LYS A 215 24.37 -0.02 -15.92
CA LYS A 215 24.34 -1.35 -16.58
C LYS A 215 25.70 -1.81 -17.12
N GLY A 216 26.76 -1.01 -16.92
CA GLY A 216 28.12 -1.29 -17.39
C GLY A 216 28.46 -0.61 -18.71
N ARG A 217 29.71 -0.75 -19.14
CA ARG A 217 30.27 -0.07 -20.33
C ARG A 217 29.49 -0.49 -21.60
N GLY A 218 29.02 0.49 -22.37
CA GLY A 218 28.25 0.26 -23.60
C GLY A 218 26.77 -0.09 -23.42
N ARG A 219 26.20 0.04 -22.21
CA ARG A 219 24.77 -0.18 -21.94
C ARG A 219 24.11 1.07 -21.36
N VAL A 220 22.85 1.29 -21.73
CA VAL A 220 22.07 2.44 -21.27
C VAL A 220 21.78 2.30 -19.77
N ASN A 221 22.16 3.32 -19.00
CA ASN A 221 21.83 3.39 -17.56
C ASN A 221 20.33 3.61 -17.38
N GLU A 222 19.78 3.12 -16.28
CA GLU A 222 18.33 3.14 -16.02
C GLU A 222 18.02 3.83 -14.69
N LEU A 223 16.97 4.65 -14.65
CA LEU A 223 16.40 5.16 -13.41
C LEU A 223 15.42 4.13 -12.85
N VAL A 224 15.64 3.70 -11.62
CA VAL A 224 14.79 2.72 -10.94
C VAL A 224 14.39 3.23 -9.56
N TRP A 225 13.18 2.90 -9.11
CA TRP A 225 12.78 3.13 -7.73
C TRP A 225 13.31 2.00 -6.85
N LYS A 226 14.06 2.36 -5.79
CA LYS A 226 14.47 1.42 -4.74
C LYS A 226 13.94 1.89 -3.40
N GLU A 227 13.38 0.99 -2.59
CA GLU A 227 13.06 1.29 -1.20
C GLU A 227 14.34 1.57 -0.40
N LEU A 228 14.26 2.41 0.63
CA LEU A 228 15.41 2.79 1.44
C LEU A 228 16.21 1.60 1.98
N LYS A 229 15.50 0.53 2.38
CA LYS A 229 16.11 -0.72 2.86
C LYS A 229 16.95 -1.46 1.81
N ASP A 230 16.70 -1.19 0.52
CA ASP A 230 17.38 -1.81 -0.62
C ASP A 230 18.47 -0.91 -1.22
N ILE A 231 18.68 0.27 -0.63
CA ILE A 231 19.73 1.22 -1.00
C ILE A 231 20.96 0.96 -0.14
N SER A 232 22.13 0.91 -0.77
CA SER A 232 23.41 0.72 -0.07
C SER A 232 24.32 1.95 -0.21
N SER A 233 25.32 2.07 0.66
CA SER A 233 26.38 3.07 0.47
C SER A 233 27.03 2.88 -0.91
N GLY A 234 27.21 3.99 -1.63
CA GLY A 234 27.72 4.00 -3.00
C GLY A 234 26.64 3.98 -4.09
N ASP A 235 25.39 3.62 -3.79
CA ASP A 235 24.28 3.78 -4.74
C ASP A 235 24.11 5.27 -5.09
N GLU A 236 23.78 5.57 -6.35
CA GLU A 236 23.62 6.94 -6.85
C GLU A 236 22.13 7.31 -6.89
N ILE A 237 21.72 8.29 -6.10
CA ILE A 237 20.34 8.77 -6.06
C ILE A 237 20.20 10.11 -6.81
N VAL A 238 19.00 10.36 -7.33
CA VAL A 238 18.70 11.61 -8.04
C VAL A 238 18.41 12.72 -7.04
N VAL A 239 19.17 13.80 -7.15
CA VAL A 239 19.04 14.98 -6.28
C VAL A 239 18.90 16.24 -7.12
N SER A 240 18.30 17.28 -6.55
CA SER A 240 18.21 18.60 -7.16
C SER A 240 19.48 19.41 -6.89
N LYS A 241 20.14 19.89 -7.95
CA LYS A 241 21.30 20.80 -7.88
C LYS A 241 20.97 22.14 -7.21
N GLN A 242 19.71 22.57 -7.31
CA GLN A 242 19.27 23.92 -6.94
C GLN A 242 18.76 24.02 -5.49
N LEU A 243 18.50 22.88 -4.83
CA LEU A 243 17.78 22.81 -3.56
C LEU A 243 18.62 22.13 -2.48
N VAL A 244 19.75 22.78 -2.16
CA VAL A 244 20.67 22.33 -1.10
C VAL A 244 20.15 22.82 0.27
N PRO A 245 20.09 21.95 1.30
CA PRO A 245 19.66 22.34 2.64
C PRO A 245 20.43 23.58 3.17
N GLY A 246 19.70 24.61 3.62
CA GLY A 246 20.27 25.84 4.19
C GLY A 246 20.42 27.02 3.23
N LYS A 247 20.09 26.87 1.94
CA LYS A 247 20.03 27.98 0.97
C LYS A 247 18.66 27.98 0.27
N SER A 248 17.69 28.74 0.79
CA SER A 248 16.43 28.98 0.06
C SER A 248 16.71 29.92 -1.12
N LYS A 249 16.61 29.41 -2.35
CA LYS A 249 16.63 30.22 -3.56
C LYS A 249 15.24 30.19 -4.19
N LYS A 250 14.65 31.36 -4.41
CA LYS A 250 13.42 31.49 -5.22
C LYS A 250 13.82 31.16 -6.66
N LEU A 251 13.23 30.12 -7.25
CA LEU A 251 13.49 29.76 -8.64
C LEU A 251 12.69 30.72 -9.52
N ASP A 252 13.40 31.59 -10.26
CA ASP A 252 12.77 32.60 -11.10
C ASP A 252 12.51 32.04 -12.51
N PHE A 253 11.30 31.52 -12.71
CA PHE A 253 10.91 30.80 -13.94
C PHE A 253 10.43 31.69 -15.08
N ASN A 254 10.37 33.02 -14.91
CA ASN A 254 9.92 33.94 -15.97
C ASN A 254 10.88 34.04 -17.17
N LYS A 255 11.98 33.28 -17.18
CA LYS A 255 12.86 33.09 -18.35
C LYS A 255 12.60 31.81 -19.14
N VAL A 256 11.55 31.04 -18.85
CA VAL A 256 11.06 30.03 -19.80
C VAL A 256 10.09 30.72 -20.77
N LYS A 257 10.60 31.20 -21.90
CA LYS A 257 9.78 31.80 -22.96
C LYS A 257 8.66 30.83 -23.35
N LYS A 258 7.41 31.30 -23.26
CA LYS A 258 6.20 30.68 -23.81
C LYS A 258 6.41 30.50 -25.32
N GLY A 259 6.91 29.33 -25.73
CA GLY A 259 7.39 29.08 -27.10
C GLY A 259 8.37 27.91 -27.28
N ASN A 260 8.97 27.37 -26.21
CA ASN A 260 9.84 26.18 -26.30
C ASN A 260 9.08 24.83 -26.32
N TYR A 261 7.77 24.85 -26.54
CA TYR A 261 6.99 23.64 -26.86
C TYR A 261 7.08 23.35 -28.37
N LYS A 262 8.25 22.96 -28.87
CA LYS A 262 8.29 22.12 -30.07
C LYS A 262 8.33 20.68 -29.62
N VAL A 263 7.15 20.09 -29.68
CA VAL A 263 6.94 18.65 -29.83
C VAL A 263 7.84 18.19 -30.97
N ASN A 264 9.01 17.63 -30.66
CA ASN A 264 9.68 16.75 -31.61
C ASN A 264 8.86 15.46 -31.62
N ARG A 265 7.88 15.42 -32.52
CA ARG A 265 7.44 14.16 -33.12
C ARG A 265 8.67 13.53 -33.78
N ILE A 266 9.30 12.59 -33.09
CA ILE A 266 10.17 11.58 -33.69
C ILE A 266 9.30 10.30 -33.58
N ASN A 267 8.59 9.80 -34.59
CA ASN A 267 8.99 9.58 -35.98
C ASN A 267 10.48 9.28 -36.10
N LEU A 268 10.87 8.11 -35.58
CA LEU A 268 12.04 7.38 -36.06
C LEU A 268 11.74 6.91 -37.49
N ALA A 269 11.81 7.84 -38.42
CA ALA A 269 12.21 7.56 -39.78
C ALA A 269 13.65 8.07 -39.88
N LEU A 270 14.57 7.12 -40.01
CA LEU A 270 15.95 7.35 -40.43
C LEU A 270 15.97 8.40 -41.54
N ARG A 271 16.62 9.52 -41.29
CA ARG A 271 17.14 10.37 -42.34
C ARG A 271 18.62 10.56 -42.09
N ASP A 272 19.37 10.05 -43.06
CA ASP A 272 20.77 10.31 -43.30
C ASP A 272 21.12 11.77 -43.02
N SER A 273 22.20 11.95 -42.26
CA SER A 273 23.12 13.05 -42.51
C SER A 273 24.47 12.65 -41.91
N SER A 274 25.24 11.94 -42.73
CA SER A 274 26.69 12.02 -42.73
C SER A 274 27.12 13.48 -42.80
N GLU A 275 27.82 13.98 -41.79
CA GLU A 275 28.90 14.96 -41.96
C GLU A 275 29.63 15.17 -40.63
N GLY A 276 30.76 14.48 -40.47
CA GLY A 276 31.88 14.98 -39.68
C GLY A 276 33.08 15.26 -40.59
N THR A 277 33.27 16.49 -41.05
CA THR A 277 34.53 17.04 -41.62
C THR A 277 34.99 16.59 -43.02
N THR A 278 35.30 17.56 -43.90
CA THR A 278 36.63 17.81 -44.54
C THR A 278 36.52 18.83 -45.70
N VAL A 279 37.58 19.62 -45.89
CA VAL A 279 37.79 20.62 -46.96
C VAL A 279 37.90 19.95 -48.35
N LEU A 280 37.29 20.58 -49.37
CA LEU A 280 37.22 20.12 -50.78
C LEU A 280 38.55 20.24 -51.54
N LEU A 281 38.81 19.30 -52.46
CA LEU A 281 39.52 19.56 -53.73
C LEU A 281 38.90 18.76 -54.89
N ASP A 282 39.02 19.33 -56.10
CA ASP A 282 38.21 19.11 -57.31
C ASP A 282 37.96 17.65 -57.73
N GLY A 283 36.69 17.35 -57.99
CA GLY A 283 36.26 16.23 -58.83
C GLY A 283 36.01 14.86 -58.18
N GLY A 284 36.16 14.66 -56.85
CA GLY A 284 35.91 13.33 -56.28
C GLY A 284 35.97 13.22 -54.75
N THR A 285 35.02 12.42 -54.22
CA THR A 285 35.00 11.60 -52.98
C THR A 285 35.54 12.19 -51.65
N ALA A 286 34.68 12.31 -50.64
CA ALA A 286 35.03 12.62 -49.25
C ALA A 286 35.06 11.37 -48.35
N VAL A 287 36.09 11.24 -47.49
CA VAL A 287 36.26 10.17 -46.47
C VAL A 287 36.19 10.79 -45.09
N LEU A 288 35.52 10.10 -44.16
CA LEU A 288 35.13 10.65 -42.88
C LEU A 288 35.58 9.75 -41.72
N THR A 289 36.41 10.26 -40.80
CA THR A 289 36.96 9.50 -39.66
C THR A 289 36.71 10.25 -38.34
N VAL A 290 36.04 9.61 -37.37
CA VAL A 290 35.82 10.15 -36.02
C VAL A 290 36.54 9.25 -34.99
N PRO A 291 37.22 9.79 -33.96
CA PRO A 291 37.93 8.98 -32.98
C PRO A 291 36.98 8.15 -32.11
N LYS A 292 37.30 6.87 -31.93
CA LYS A 292 36.69 5.97 -30.93
C LYS A 292 37.12 6.43 -29.52
N GLU A 293 36.37 7.30 -28.85
CA GLU A 293 36.36 7.32 -27.37
C GLU A 293 35.27 8.11 -26.60
N GLU A 294 34.34 8.84 -27.22
CA GLU A 294 33.28 9.54 -26.47
C GLU A 294 31.86 9.12 -26.86
N GLU A 295 31.30 8.17 -26.12
CA GLU A 295 29.85 8.02 -26.00
C GLU A 295 29.49 7.41 -24.62
N TYR A 296 29.60 8.23 -23.57
CA TYR A 296 29.03 7.94 -22.25
C TYR A 296 27.94 8.96 -21.95
N GLN A 297 26.71 8.72 -22.42
CA GLN A 297 25.59 9.59 -22.04
C GLN A 297 25.10 9.29 -20.63
N ASN A 298 25.67 9.98 -19.65
CA ASN A 298 24.99 10.28 -18.39
C ASN A 298 24.05 11.48 -18.66
N PHE A 299 22.76 11.21 -18.88
CA PHE A 299 21.71 12.19 -19.23
C PHE A 299 21.48 13.33 -18.20
N LEU A 300 22.12 13.28 -17.02
CA LEU A 300 22.09 14.36 -16.01
C LEU A 300 23.37 15.17 -15.89
N ILE A 301 24.45 14.85 -16.62
CA ILE A 301 25.68 15.64 -16.58
C ILE A 301 25.39 17.09 -17.01
N GLU A 302 24.65 17.25 -18.09
CA GLU A 302 24.27 18.57 -18.64
C GLU A 302 22.93 19.10 -18.09
N ASN A 303 22.26 18.37 -17.18
CA ASN A 303 20.97 18.78 -16.65
C ASN A 303 21.10 19.96 -15.67
N GLU A 304 20.40 21.06 -15.93
CA GLU A 304 20.47 22.29 -15.13
C GLU A 304 19.96 22.12 -13.68
N TYR A 305 19.03 21.17 -13.47
CA TYR A 305 18.26 21.06 -12.23
C TYR A 305 18.61 19.84 -11.37
N PHE A 306 19.09 18.75 -11.97
CA PHE A 306 19.31 17.49 -11.28
C PHE A 306 20.72 16.94 -11.45
N ALA A 307 21.19 16.24 -10.42
CA ALA A 307 22.47 15.55 -10.36
C ALA A 307 22.30 14.15 -9.77
N MET A 308 23.37 13.37 -9.86
CA MET A 308 23.51 12.11 -9.14
C MET A 308 24.42 12.31 -7.95
N GLU A 309 23.97 11.88 -6.78
CA GLU A 309 24.81 11.84 -5.58
C GLU A 309 24.89 10.44 -5.02
N LYS A 310 26.11 10.05 -4.64
CA LYS A 310 26.35 8.78 -3.96
C LYS A 310 25.84 8.86 -2.53
N VAL A 311 25.10 7.83 -2.13
CA VAL A 311 24.72 7.59 -0.74
C VAL A 311 25.99 7.32 0.06
N LYS A 312 26.22 8.11 1.11
CA LYS A 312 27.33 7.91 2.04
C LYS A 312 26.96 6.90 3.12
N GLU A 313 25.82 7.12 3.75
CA GLU A 313 25.36 6.35 4.90
C GLU A 313 23.83 6.30 4.95
N ILE A 314 23.32 5.21 5.53
CA ILE A 314 21.93 5.07 5.96
C ILE A 314 21.98 4.60 7.40
N ARG A 315 21.37 5.36 8.32
CA ARG A 315 21.40 5.08 9.75
C ARG A 315 20.00 5.17 10.34
N LEU A 316 19.59 4.16 11.11
CA LEU A 316 18.40 4.26 11.97
C LEU A 316 18.64 5.34 13.03
N ILE A 317 17.76 6.34 13.06
CA ILE A 317 17.89 7.50 13.98
C ILE A 317 16.85 7.49 15.10
N GLY A 318 15.84 6.63 15.03
CA GLY A 318 14.81 6.49 16.05
C GLY A 318 13.41 6.56 15.45
N LYS A 319 12.40 6.81 16.29
CA LYS A 319 11.01 6.87 15.87
C LYS A 319 10.51 8.32 15.81
N GLU A 320 9.96 8.73 14.68
CA GLU A 320 9.36 10.08 14.51
C GLU A 320 8.02 9.97 13.79
N PRO A 321 7.08 10.92 13.99
CA PRO A 321 5.87 10.95 13.19
C PRO A 321 6.18 11.22 11.71
N THR A 322 5.24 10.83 10.85
CA THR A 322 5.43 10.83 9.41
C THR A 322 4.22 11.43 8.68
N LEU A 323 4.46 12.13 7.58
CA LEU A 323 3.47 12.64 6.64
C LEU A 323 3.78 12.12 5.21
N ASP A 324 2.85 12.26 4.28
CA ASP A 324 3.14 12.16 2.85
C ASP A 324 2.33 13.16 2.06
N LEU A 325 2.76 13.37 0.82
CA LEU A 325 2.06 14.13 -0.18
C LEU A 325 1.60 13.23 -1.32
N ARG A 326 0.48 13.59 -1.93
CA ARG A 326 0.08 13.08 -3.23
C ARG A 326 0.18 14.20 -4.25
N VAL A 327 1.16 14.08 -5.14
CA VAL A 327 1.31 14.96 -6.29
C VAL A 327 0.59 14.38 -7.51
N GLU A 328 -0.12 15.25 -8.24
CA GLU A 328 -0.81 14.91 -9.50
C GLU A 328 0.19 14.47 -10.58
N ASP A 329 -0.26 13.61 -11.49
CA ASP A 329 0.43 13.05 -12.66
C ASP A 329 1.78 12.32 -12.41
N GLU A 330 2.84 13.02 -11.96
CA GLU A 330 4.21 12.51 -11.86
C GLU A 330 4.41 11.55 -10.69
N HIS A 331 3.49 11.58 -9.73
CA HIS A 331 3.47 10.70 -8.55
C HIS A 331 4.78 10.68 -7.72
N ASN A 332 5.55 11.76 -7.80
CA ASN A 332 6.78 11.99 -7.05
C ASN A 332 6.90 13.48 -6.67
N PHE A 333 7.82 13.83 -5.77
CA PHE A 333 8.13 15.20 -5.40
C PHE A 333 9.57 15.34 -4.91
N ILE A 334 10.04 16.59 -4.77
CA ILE A 334 11.37 16.89 -4.24
C ILE A 334 11.30 17.15 -2.73
N ALA A 335 11.87 16.23 -1.96
CA ALA A 335 11.96 16.26 -0.51
C ALA A 335 13.42 16.36 -0.06
N ASN A 336 13.77 17.40 0.71
CA ASN A 336 15.15 17.72 1.12
C ASN A 336 16.14 17.74 -0.06
N GLY A 337 15.69 18.19 -1.24
CA GLY A 337 16.49 18.19 -2.46
C GLY A 337 16.67 16.79 -3.09
N ILE A 338 15.96 15.77 -2.63
CA ILE A 338 16.02 14.40 -3.16
C ILE A 338 14.67 14.06 -3.84
N VAL A 339 14.72 13.35 -4.97
CA VAL A 339 13.51 12.87 -5.66
C VAL A 339 12.94 11.67 -4.91
N VAL A 340 11.73 11.81 -4.39
CA VAL A 340 11.02 10.79 -3.60
C VAL A 340 9.66 10.45 -4.21
N HIS A 341 9.18 9.23 -4.04
CA HIS A 341 7.86 8.83 -4.55
C HIS A 341 6.75 9.14 -3.55
N ASN A 342 5.52 9.32 -4.04
CA ASN A 342 4.33 9.27 -3.18
C ASN A 342 4.26 7.87 -2.51
N THR A 343 4.31 7.77 -1.19
CA THR A 343 4.05 6.49 -0.49
C THR A 343 2.56 6.37 -0.21
N GLY A 344 2.08 5.12 -0.27
CA GLY A 344 0.67 4.78 -0.19
C GLY A 344 0.19 4.03 -1.43
N ILE A 345 -0.72 3.09 -1.22
CA ILE A 345 -1.26 2.18 -2.23
C ILE A 345 -0.17 1.31 -2.89
N GLN A 346 0.82 0.77 -2.18
CA GLN A 346 1.69 -0.27 -2.78
C GLN A 346 0.91 -1.60 -2.95
N ARG A 347 1.25 -2.38 -3.98
CA ARG A 347 0.68 -3.71 -4.19
C ARG A 347 0.96 -4.62 -2.98
N SER A 348 -0.07 -5.33 -2.53
CA SER A 348 0.00 -6.47 -1.62
C SER A 348 -0.47 -7.77 -2.29
N GLY A 349 -0.36 -8.89 -1.56
CA GLY A 349 -0.97 -10.16 -1.94
C GLY A 349 -2.49 -10.09 -2.08
N ALA A 350 -3.14 -9.13 -1.40
CA ALA A 350 -4.58 -8.92 -1.46
C ALA A 350 -5.03 -8.05 -2.64
N THR A 351 -4.14 -7.20 -3.18
CA THR A 351 -4.46 -6.35 -4.34
C THR A 351 -5.06 -7.17 -5.48
N PRO A 352 -6.20 -6.79 -6.09
CA PRO A 352 -6.81 -7.61 -7.14
C PRO A 352 -6.14 -7.42 -8.51
N CYS A 353 -6.44 -8.34 -9.44
CA CYS A 353 -5.97 -8.25 -10.81
C CYS A 353 -6.50 -6.96 -11.47
N GLY A 354 -5.64 -6.28 -12.23
CA GLY A 354 -5.92 -5.04 -12.95
C GLY A 354 -5.91 -3.78 -12.09
N ALA A 355 -5.72 -3.88 -10.77
CA ALA A 355 -5.68 -2.70 -9.91
C ALA A 355 -4.39 -1.91 -10.15
N SER A 356 -4.52 -0.59 -10.34
CA SER A 356 -3.37 0.32 -10.38
C SER A 356 -2.94 0.68 -8.96
N THR A 357 -1.70 0.34 -8.63
CA THR A 357 -1.03 0.68 -7.36
C THR A 357 0.24 1.47 -7.66
N THR A 358 0.94 1.97 -6.64
CA THR A 358 2.21 2.69 -6.84
C THR A 358 3.33 1.77 -7.32
N THR A 359 3.35 0.51 -6.88
CA THR A 359 4.34 -0.50 -7.31
C THR A 359 3.88 -1.38 -8.47
N GLN A 360 2.63 -1.25 -8.91
CA GLN A 360 2.07 -1.83 -10.15
C GLN A 360 1.21 -0.77 -10.85
N PRO A 361 1.81 0.31 -11.39
CA PRO A 361 1.06 1.36 -12.06
C PRO A 361 0.44 0.84 -13.36
N ALA A 362 -0.78 1.26 -13.64
CA ALA A 362 -1.39 0.99 -14.93
C ALA A 362 -0.85 1.93 -16.02
N GLY A 363 -0.42 1.36 -17.14
CA GLY A 363 0.10 2.07 -18.30
C GLY A 363 -0.01 1.24 -19.58
N LYS A 364 0.60 1.72 -20.66
CA LYS A 364 0.52 1.08 -21.99
C LYS A 364 1.10 -0.34 -22.02
N VAL A 365 2.11 -0.60 -21.19
CA VAL A 365 2.82 -1.89 -21.15
C VAL A 365 2.18 -2.86 -20.16
N LYS A 366 1.67 -2.36 -19.03
CA LYS A 366 1.09 -3.18 -17.96
C LYS A 366 -0.22 -2.57 -17.46
N PRO A 367 -1.33 -3.32 -17.44
CA PRO A 367 -2.63 -2.80 -17.02
C PRO A 367 -2.84 -2.85 -15.49
N GLY A 368 -1.81 -2.51 -14.71
CA GLY A 368 -1.79 -2.69 -13.26
C GLY A 368 -1.30 -4.08 -12.84
N LYS A 369 -1.72 -4.55 -11.66
CA LYS A 369 -1.33 -5.89 -11.15
C LYS A 369 -1.87 -7.01 -12.03
N GLU A 370 -1.00 -7.88 -12.55
CA GLU A 370 -1.41 -8.95 -13.48
C GLU A 370 -1.92 -10.21 -12.77
N GLN A 371 -1.48 -10.44 -11.53
CA GLN A 371 -1.88 -11.60 -10.74
C GLN A 371 -3.23 -11.38 -10.06
N PHE A 372 -3.99 -12.46 -9.87
CA PHE A 372 -5.19 -12.45 -9.04
C PHE A 372 -4.87 -12.30 -7.54
N ARG A 373 -5.90 -11.98 -6.76
CA ARG A 373 -5.81 -11.88 -5.30
C ARG A 373 -5.43 -13.26 -4.74
N LYS A 374 -4.49 -13.30 -3.79
CA LYS A 374 -4.17 -14.55 -3.08
C LYS A 374 -5.38 -14.97 -2.25
N ASP A 375 -5.84 -16.22 -2.34
CA ASP A 375 -6.94 -16.70 -1.50
C ASP A 375 -6.44 -17.06 -0.09
N LEU A 376 -6.30 -16.03 0.74
CA LEU A 376 -5.79 -16.19 2.09
C LEU A 376 -6.70 -17.03 2.98
N THR A 377 -8.02 -16.90 2.86
CA THR A 377 -8.95 -17.64 3.72
C THR A 377 -8.87 -19.15 3.45
N SER A 378 -8.73 -19.58 2.19
CA SER A 378 -8.48 -21.00 1.87
C SER A 378 -7.12 -21.48 2.38
N ILE A 379 -6.07 -20.67 2.26
CA ILE A 379 -4.74 -20.99 2.82
C ILE A 379 -4.83 -21.21 4.32
N VAL A 380 -5.53 -20.33 5.04
CA VAL A 380 -5.74 -20.45 6.48
C VAL A 380 -6.60 -21.68 6.81
N ALA A 381 -7.67 -21.94 6.06
CA ALA A 381 -8.51 -23.12 6.27
C ALA A 381 -7.73 -24.45 6.09
N ALA A 382 -6.69 -24.46 5.26
CA ALA A 382 -5.81 -25.62 5.07
C ALA A 382 -4.95 -25.96 6.31
N HIS A 383 -4.87 -25.09 7.32
CA HIS A 383 -4.31 -25.44 8.64
C HIS A 383 -5.25 -26.30 9.48
N HIS A 384 -6.47 -26.59 9.02
CA HIS A 384 -7.50 -27.34 9.75
C HIS A 384 -7.84 -26.74 11.11
N ILE A 385 -7.78 -25.41 11.22
CA ILE A 385 -8.16 -24.68 12.44
C ILE A 385 -9.67 -24.80 12.70
N PRO A 386 -10.11 -24.64 13.96
CA PRO A 386 -11.53 -24.74 14.32
C PRO A 386 -12.44 -23.81 13.50
N TYR A 387 -11.97 -22.60 13.18
CA TYR A 387 -12.81 -21.62 12.49
C TYR A 387 -12.04 -20.63 11.62
N ALA A 388 -12.44 -20.52 10.35
CA ALA A 388 -11.99 -19.47 9.44
C ALA A 388 -13.19 -18.87 8.70
N ALA A 389 -13.19 -17.57 8.42
CA ALA A 389 -14.26 -16.96 7.63
C ALA A 389 -13.79 -15.80 6.76
N GLN A 390 -14.49 -15.60 5.64
CA GLN A 390 -14.42 -14.39 4.83
C GLN A 390 -15.72 -13.59 5.02
N ALA A 391 -15.58 -12.32 5.38
CA ALA A 391 -16.68 -11.44 5.77
C ALA A 391 -16.54 -10.05 5.12
N GLY A 392 -17.58 -9.22 5.23
CA GLY A 392 -17.57 -7.85 4.72
C GLY A 392 -18.41 -6.93 5.58
N ILE A 393 -17.99 -5.66 5.66
CA ILE A 393 -18.56 -4.67 6.58
C ILE A 393 -20.03 -4.28 6.30
N PHE A 394 -20.55 -4.59 5.10
CA PHE A 394 -21.93 -4.26 4.72
C PHE A 394 -22.95 -5.17 5.43
N HIS A 395 -22.73 -6.48 5.41
CA HIS A 395 -23.61 -7.44 6.10
C HIS A 395 -23.20 -7.55 7.57
N TRP A 396 -23.43 -6.48 8.34
CA TRP A 396 -22.99 -6.39 9.73
C TRP A 396 -23.42 -7.58 10.61
N LYS A 397 -24.63 -8.11 10.39
CA LYS A 397 -25.11 -9.31 11.11
C LYS A 397 -24.22 -10.52 10.84
N ASP A 398 -23.86 -10.76 9.58
CA ASP A 398 -22.96 -11.84 9.19
C ASP A 398 -21.58 -11.67 9.85
N LEU A 399 -21.00 -10.47 9.78
CA LEU A 399 -19.70 -10.21 10.38
C LEU A 399 -19.70 -10.39 11.91
N VAL A 400 -20.67 -9.79 12.62
CA VAL A 400 -20.76 -9.93 14.08
C VAL A 400 -20.98 -11.39 14.48
N ASN A 401 -21.86 -12.11 13.78
CA ASN A 401 -22.12 -13.52 14.03
C ASN A 401 -20.88 -14.40 13.84
N LYS A 402 -20.09 -14.13 12.79
CA LYS A 402 -18.81 -14.80 12.53
C LYS A 402 -17.79 -14.47 13.62
N ALA A 403 -17.76 -13.24 14.11
CA ALA A 403 -16.92 -12.86 15.23
C ALA A 403 -17.35 -13.55 16.54
N GLU A 404 -18.65 -13.63 16.84
CA GLU A 404 -19.17 -14.38 18.00
C GLU A 404 -18.76 -15.85 17.94
N LYS A 405 -18.78 -16.48 16.77
CA LYS A 405 -18.26 -17.85 16.58
C LYS A 405 -16.76 -17.92 16.80
N ALA A 406 -16.00 -17.01 16.17
CA ALA A 406 -14.54 -16.97 16.29
C ALA A 406 -14.06 -16.85 17.74
N PHE A 407 -14.74 -16.08 18.59
CA PHE A 407 -14.40 -15.97 20.02
C PHE A 407 -14.84 -17.17 20.88
N LYS A 408 -15.74 -18.03 20.37
CA LYS A 408 -16.32 -19.17 21.08
C LYS A 408 -15.58 -20.49 20.84
N VAL A 409 -14.89 -20.63 19.72
CA VAL A 409 -14.14 -21.87 19.43
C VAL A 409 -12.99 -22.05 20.41
N ASP A 410 -12.61 -23.30 20.65
CA ASP A 410 -11.44 -23.66 21.45
C ASP A 410 -10.24 -23.88 20.54
N GLY A 411 -9.46 -22.81 20.35
CA GLY A 411 -8.30 -22.79 19.46
C GLY A 411 -8.29 -21.56 18.54
N PRO A 412 -7.45 -21.57 17.50
CA PRO A 412 -7.27 -20.41 16.65
C PRO A 412 -8.49 -20.17 15.76
N ALA A 413 -8.84 -18.91 15.59
CA ALA A 413 -9.86 -18.47 14.65
C ALA A 413 -9.34 -17.36 13.74
N PHE A 414 -9.81 -17.32 12.49
CA PHE A 414 -9.39 -16.32 11.51
C PHE A 414 -10.57 -15.63 10.81
N LEU A 415 -10.51 -14.31 10.69
CA LEU A 415 -11.49 -13.50 9.96
C LEU A 415 -10.78 -12.65 8.91
N ASN A 416 -11.11 -12.85 7.64
CA ASN A 416 -10.68 -11.99 6.53
C ASN A 416 -11.83 -11.06 6.12
N ILE A 417 -11.66 -9.76 6.33
CA ILE A 417 -12.76 -8.80 6.24
C ILE A 417 -12.46 -7.75 5.18
N LEU A 418 -13.30 -7.67 4.13
CA LEU A 418 -13.19 -6.58 3.16
C LEU A 418 -13.46 -5.24 3.85
N ALA A 419 -12.46 -4.38 3.84
CA ALA A 419 -12.45 -3.06 4.46
C ALA A 419 -12.08 -2.00 3.40
N PRO A 420 -13.02 -1.57 2.54
CA PRO A 420 -12.74 -0.61 1.47
C PRO A 420 -12.05 0.66 1.96
N CYS A 421 -11.01 1.06 1.23
CA CYS A 421 -10.24 2.28 1.50
C CYS A 421 -10.52 3.32 0.42
N HIS A 422 -11.30 4.35 0.77
CA HIS A 422 -11.67 5.41 -0.18
C HIS A 422 -10.46 6.16 -0.77
N ARG A 423 -9.38 6.31 0.02
CA ARG A 423 -8.11 6.89 -0.44
C ARG A 423 -7.43 5.97 -1.47
N GLY A 424 -7.29 4.69 -1.15
CA GLY A 424 -6.57 3.73 -1.98
C GLY A 424 -7.33 3.33 -3.24
N TRP A 425 -8.63 3.13 -3.11
CA TRP A 425 -9.49 2.67 -4.20
C TRP A 425 -10.04 3.83 -5.03
N ARG A 426 -9.87 5.06 -4.54
CA ARG A 426 -10.22 6.32 -5.21
C ARG A 426 -11.72 6.44 -5.47
N TYR A 427 -12.49 6.53 -4.40
CA TYR A 427 -13.94 6.74 -4.41
C TYR A 427 -14.38 7.72 -3.30
N PRO A 428 -15.59 8.32 -3.35
CA PRO A 428 -16.07 9.23 -2.30
C PRO A 428 -16.28 8.54 -0.94
N MET A 429 -15.83 9.14 0.15
CA MET A 429 -15.76 8.46 1.46
C MET A 429 -17.12 7.96 2.01
N GLU A 430 -18.21 8.64 1.68
CA GLU A 430 -19.58 8.28 2.01
C GLU A 430 -20.07 7.01 1.29
N LYS A 431 -19.36 6.57 0.24
CA LYS A 431 -19.68 5.38 -0.57
C LYS A 431 -19.04 4.10 -0.08
N THR A 432 -18.31 4.12 1.05
CA THR A 432 -17.60 2.93 1.58
C THR A 432 -18.52 1.70 1.74
N LEU A 433 -19.72 1.86 2.30
CA LEU A 433 -20.66 0.74 2.46
C LEU A 433 -21.28 0.28 1.13
N GLU A 434 -21.56 1.22 0.22
CA GLU A 434 -22.10 0.89 -1.11
C GLU A 434 -21.10 0.06 -1.92
N ILE A 435 -19.82 0.40 -1.86
CA ILE A 435 -18.76 -0.34 -2.57
C ILE A 435 -18.50 -1.69 -1.92
N ALA A 436 -18.54 -1.77 -0.58
CA ALA A 436 -18.48 -3.06 0.13
C ALA A 436 -19.64 -3.96 -0.30
N LYS A 437 -20.85 -3.43 -0.40
CA LYS A 437 -22.03 -4.16 -0.91
C LYS A 437 -21.81 -4.61 -2.35
N LEU A 438 -21.32 -3.74 -3.21
CA LEU A 438 -21.14 -4.02 -4.63
C LEU A 438 -20.09 -5.12 -4.88
N ALA A 439 -19.03 -5.18 -4.06
CA ALA A 439 -18.08 -6.30 -4.05
C ALA A 439 -18.77 -7.65 -3.79
N ILE A 440 -19.77 -7.66 -2.91
CA ILE A 440 -20.51 -8.87 -2.54
C ILE A 440 -21.57 -9.20 -3.60
N ASP A 441 -22.33 -8.20 -4.06
CA ASP A 441 -23.38 -8.37 -5.07
C ASP A 441 -22.82 -8.86 -6.43
N THR A 442 -21.60 -8.43 -6.79
CA THR A 442 -20.89 -8.91 -8.00
C THR A 442 -20.24 -10.27 -7.81
N GLY A 443 -20.18 -10.77 -6.58
CA GLY A 443 -19.52 -12.02 -6.23
C GLY A 443 -17.99 -11.92 -6.15
N PHE A 444 -17.40 -10.74 -6.36
CA PHE A 444 -15.96 -10.52 -6.19
C PHE A 444 -15.47 -10.94 -4.79
N TRP A 445 -16.26 -10.61 -3.77
CA TRP A 445 -15.98 -10.94 -2.38
C TRP A 445 -17.09 -11.82 -1.78
N PRO A 446 -17.01 -13.16 -1.95
CA PRO A 446 -18.00 -14.06 -1.38
C PRO A 446 -17.91 -14.11 0.15
N LEU A 447 -19.06 -14.20 0.82
CA LEU A 447 -19.12 -14.31 2.27
C LEU A 447 -19.35 -15.78 2.66
N PHE A 448 -18.34 -16.40 3.27
CA PHE A 448 -18.36 -17.80 3.66
C PHE A 448 -17.64 -18.03 4.99
N GLU A 449 -17.84 -19.21 5.56
CA GLU A 449 -17.16 -19.71 6.75
C GLU A 449 -16.74 -21.17 6.55
N VAL A 450 -15.70 -21.57 7.27
CA VAL A 450 -15.20 -22.93 7.37
C VAL A 450 -15.14 -23.25 8.86
N GLU A 451 -16.02 -24.14 9.31
CA GLU A 451 -16.15 -24.54 10.71
C GLU A 451 -15.79 -26.03 10.81
N ASN A 452 -14.69 -26.35 11.48
CA ASN A 452 -14.14 -27.71 11.58
C ASN A 452 -14.07 -28.44 10.22
N GLY A 453 -13.55 -27.75 9.20
CA GLY A 453 -13.40 -28.29 7.85
C GLY A 453 -14.69 -28.30 7.00
N VAL A 454 -15.85 -27.93 7.56
CA VAL A 454 -17.12 -27.84 6.82
C VAL A 454 -17.29 -26.45 6.23
N TRP A 455 -17.39 -26.37 4.90
CA TRP A 455 -17.52 -25.12 4.16
C TRP A 455 -18.97 -24.72 3.99
N LYS A 456 -19.25 -23.43 4.20
CA LYS A 456 -20.59 -22.87 4.03
C LYS A 456 -20.53 -21.44 3.49
N ILE A 457 -21.18 -21.22 2.35
CA ILE A 457 -21.47 -19.87 1.85
C ILE A 457 -22.67 -19.30 2.61
N ASN A 458 -22.47 -18.17 3.30
CA ASN A 458 -23.50 -17.54 4.13
C ASN A 458 -24.46 -16.67 3.31
N ILE A 459 -23.91 -15.87 2.39
CA ILE A 459 -24.69 -14.92 1.58
C ILE A 459 -24.53 -15.26 0.10
N ARG A 460 -25.67 -15.55 -0.55
CA ARG A 460 -25.76 -15.77 -1.99
C ARG A 460 -26.58 -14.65 -2.62
N PRO A 461 -25.98 -13.78 -3.46
CA PRO A 461 -26.75 -12.84 -4.25
C PRO A 461 -27.78 -13.58 -5.10
N LYS A 462 -29.05 -13.15 -5.09
CA LYS A 462 -30.12 -13.78 -5.89
C LYS A 462 -29.75 -13.85 -7.38
N GLN A 463 -29.13 -12.78 -7.86
CA GLN A 463 -28.53 -12.68 -9.17
C GLN A 463 -27.22 -11.89 -9.00
N ARG A 464 -26.08 -12.49 -9.38
CA ARG A 464 -24.80 -11.80 -9.32
C ARG A 464 -24.76 -10.70 -10.38
N LYS A 465 -24.38 -9.51 -9.96
CA LYS A 465 -24.12 -8.39 -10.88
C LYS A 465 -22.84 -8.64 -11.67
N PRO A 466 -22.71 -8.12 -12.90
CA PRO A 466 -21.45 -8.13 -13.63
C PRO A 466 -20.33 -7.41 -12.85
N ILE A 467 -19.13 -7.98 -12.82
CA ILE A 467 -17.97 -7.43 -12.09
C ILE A 467 -17.62 -6.00 -12.49
N ILE A 468 -17.95 -5.62 -13.73
CA ILE A 468 -17.72 -4.29 -14.26
C ILE A 468 -18.44 -3.20 -13.46
N GLU A 469 -19.55 -3.51 -12.78
CA GLU A 469 -20.20 -2.55 -11.88
C GLU A 469 -19.28 -2.15 -10.71
N TRP A 470 -18.64 -3.12 -10.07
CA TRP A 470 -17.69 -2.88 -8.98
C TRP A 470 -16.39 -2.23 -9.46
N ILE A 471 -15.91 -2.60 -10.64
CA ILE A 471 -14.73 -1.98 -11.27
C ILE A 471 -14.99 -0.48 -11.55
N LYS A 472 -16.17 -0.13 -12.10
CA LYS A 472 -16.55 1.24 -12.42
C LYS A 472 -16.66 2.15 -11.20
N SER A 473 -16.94 1.60 -10.01
CA SER A 473 -17.13 2.40 -8.80
C SER A 473 -15.82 2.88 -8.16
N GLN A 474 -14.66 2.62 -8.78
CA GLN A 474 -13.34 2.84 -8.16
C GLN A 474 -12.33 3.41 -9.17
N GLY A 475 -11.68 4.52 -8.81
CA GLY A 475 -10.70 5.15 -9.69
C GLY A 475 -9.40 4.35 -9.92
N ARG A 476 -9.09 3.35 -9.08
CA ARG A 476 -7.91 2.47 -9.28
C ARG A 476 -8.01 1.52 -10.48
N TYR A 477 -9.19 1.44 -11.12
CA TYR A 477 -9.43 0.66 -12.33
C TYR A 477 -9.83 1.51 -13.55
N LYS A 478 -9.70 2.85 -13.49
CA LYS A 478 -10.16 3.74 -14.56
C LYS A 478 -9.62 3.35 -15.95
N HIS A 479 -8.39 2.83 -16.01
CA HIS A 479 -7.76 2.34 -17.24
C HIS A 479 -8.46 1.11 -17.84
N LEU A 480 -9.04 0.23 -17.01
CA LEU A 480 -9.75 -0.97 -17.47
C LEU A 480 -11.09 -0.68 -18.16
N LEU A 481 -11.60 0.56 -18.03
CA LEU A 481 -12.86 0.97 -18.66
C LEU A 481 -12.72 1.31 -20.15
N LYS A 482 -11.49 1.28 -20.68
CA LYS A 482 -11.22 1.48 -22.11
C LYS A 482 -11.45 0.18 -22.87
N GLU A 483 -11.92 0.29 -24.13
CA GLU A 483 -12.17 -0.86 -25.00
C GLU A 483 -10.94 -1.77 -25.16
N GLU A 484 -9.74 -1.19 -25.27
CA GLU A 484 -8.47 -1.94 -25.36
C GLU A 484 -8.24 -2.92 -24.19
N ASN A 485 -8.82 -2.64 -23.01
CA ASN A 485 -8.66 -3.42 -21.78
C ASN A 485 -9.88 -4.30 -21.45
N LYS A 486 -10.89 -4.36 -22.33
CA LYS A 486 -12.11 -5.14 -22.10
C LYS A 486 -11.84 -6.63 -21.82
N HIS A 487 -10.88 -7.20 -22.53
CA HIS A 487 -10.43 -8.59 -22.34
C HIS A 487 -9.95 -8.87 -20.90
N ILE A 488 -9.42 -7.87 -20.19
CA ILE A 488 -8.98 -7.99 -18.78
C ILE A 488 -10.19 -8.06 -17.86
N VAL A 489 -11.21 -7.24 -18.10
CA VAL A 489 -12.46 -7.27 -17.34
C VAL A 489 -13.15 -8.63 -17.51
N GLU A 490 -13.19 -9.16 -18.72
CA GLU A 490 -13.73 -10.49 -19.03
C GLU A 490 -12.94 -11.59 -18.32
N LYS A 491 -11.61 -11.50 -18.31
CA LYS A 491 -10.73 -12.40 -17.53
C LYS A 491 -11.03 -12.34 -16.03
N ILE A 492 -11.24 -11.15 -15.47
CA ILE A 492 -11.59 -10.98 -14.05
C ILE A 492 -12.99 -11.57 -13.77
N GLN A 493 -13.97 -11.36 -14.65
CA GLN A 493 -15.31 -11.94 -14.52
C GLN A 493 -15.24 -13.47 -14.48
N LYS A 494 -14.48 -14.06 -15.42
CA LYS A 494 -14.29 -15.51 -15.47
C LYS A 494 -13.66 -16.05 -14.19
N GLU A 495 -12.63 -15.40 -13.66
CA GLU A 495 -12.01 -15.79 -12.38
C GLU A 495 -13.01 -15.76 -11.23
N VAL A 496 -13.83 -14.70 -11.14
CA VAL A 496 -14.89 -14.61 -10.13
C VAL A 496 -15.85 -15.80 -10.26
N ASP A 497 -16.33 -16.08 -11.47
CA ASP A 497 -17.26 -17.19 -11.70
C ASP A 497 -16.65 -18.57 -11.41
N ASP A 498 -15.38 -18.79 -11.75
CA ASP A 498 -14.68 -20.03 -11.44
C ASP A 498 -14.42 -20.19 -9.94
N TYR A 499 -14.12 -19.10 -9.22
CA TYR A 499 -13.98 -19.13 -7.78
C TYR A 499 -15.30 -19.48 -7.07
N TRP A 500 -16.44 -19.02 -7.58
CA TRP A 500 -17.75 -19.44 -7.08
C TRP A 500 -17.99 -20.94 -7.29
N LYS A 501 -17.63 -21.51 -8.46
CA LYS A 501 -17.72 -22.96 -8.69
C LYS A 501 -16.86 -23.74 -7.71
N TYR A 502 -15.65 -23.26 -7.44
CA TYR A 502 -14.75 -23.84 -6.44
C TYR A 502 -15.40 -23.85 -5.05
N LEU A 503 -15.89 -22.71 -4.57
CA LEU A 503 -16.53 -22.63 -3.24
C LEU A 503 -17.79 -23.50 -3.15
N GLU A 504 -18.59 -23.59 -4.20
CA GLU A 504 -19.75 -24.48 -4.25
C GLU A 504 -19.35 -25.95 -4.25
N GLY A 505 -18.27 -26.31 -4.95
CA GLY A 505 -17.66 -27.64 -4.87
C GLY A 505 -17.20 -27.97 -3.46
N MET A 506 -16.50 -27.05 -2.79
CA MET A 506 -16.08 -27.22 -1.40
C MET A 506 -17.26 -27.40 -0.45
N CYS A 507 -18.31 -26.58 -0.58
CA CYS A 507 -19.52 -26.74 0.24
C CYS A 507 -20.18 -28.10 0.04
N LYS A 508 -20.25 -28.60 -1.20
CA LYS A 508 -20.83 -29.92 -1.50
C LYS A 508 -19.98 -31.06 -0.96
N ALA A 509 -18.65 -30.96 -1.11
CA ALA A 509 -17.72 -32.02 -0.72
C ALA A 509 -17.53 -32.15 0.80
N THR A 510 -17.76 -31.07 1.55
CA THR A 510 -17.50 -31.03 3.01
C THR A 510 -18.76 -31.08 3.86
N GLN A 511 -19.94 -31.05 3.25
CA GLN A 511 -21.17 -31.30 4.00
C GLN A 511 -21.20 -32.76 4.49
N PRO A 512 -21.67 -33.01 5.74
CA PRO A 512 -21.88 -34.36 6.22
C PRO A 512 -22.79 -35.10 5.23
N GLN A 513 -22.39 -36.29 4.78
CA GLN A 513 -23.28 -37.17 4.01
C GLN A 513 -24.47 -37.49 4.92
N GLN A 514 -25.68 -37.15 4.44
CA GLN A 514 -26.94 -37.41 5.15
C GLN A 514 -27.27 -38.90 5.21
#